data_AF-A0A6P0TF40-F1
#
_entry.id   AF-A0A6P0TF40-F1
#
_cell.length_a   1.000
_cell.length_b   1.000
_cell.length_c   1.000
_cell.angle_alpha   90.00
_cell.angle_beta   90.00
_cell.angle_gamma   90.00
#
_symmetry.space_group_name_H-M   'P 1'
#
loop_
_entity.id
_entity.type
_entity.pdbx_description
1 polymer ?
#
loop_
_entity_poly.entity_id
_entity_poly.type
_entity_poly.pdbx_seq_one_letter_code
_entity_poly.pdbx_strand_id
1 'polypeptide(L)'
;MLNLEQIQRDIQDLPDEAQMLVVDFIAILKKRYPKQQITTTTSENSTYQKFKASGFIGCVSVEENLSTTYKQVLSEKWKTKYDHR
;
A
#
# COMPACT_ATOMS: atom_id res chain seq x y z
N MET A 1 1.24 -38.55 11.20
CA MET A 1 0.52 -37.61 10.31
C MET A 1 -0.79 -37.25 10.99
N LEU A 2 -1.14 -35.97 11.10
CA LEU A 2 -2.48 -35.58 11.55
C LEU A 2 -3.48 -35.99 10.46
N ASN A 3 -4.47 -36.80 10.82
CA ASN A 3 -5.48 -37.29 9.89
C ASN A 3 -6.66 -36.32 9.93
N LEU A 4 -6.71 -35.39 8.96
CA LEU A 4 -7.73 -34.33 8.87
C LEU A 4 -9.15 -34.89 8.87
N GLU A 5 -9.35 -36.06 8.27
CA GLU A 5 -10.64 -36.74 8.21
C GLU A 5 -11.14 -37.21 9.57
N GLN A 6 -10.22 -37.62 10.45
CA GLN A 6 -10.57 -38.05 11.82
C GLN A 6 -11.00 -36.83 12.65
N ILE A 7 -10.22 -35.75 12.55
CA ILE A 7 -10.50 -34.49 13.25
C ILE A 7 -11.87 -33.94 12.83
N GLN A 8 -12.22 -34.03 11.54
CA GLN A 8 -13.52 -33.56 11.07
C GLN A 8 -14.69 -34.39 11.63
N ARG A 9 -14.54 -35.72 11.72
CA ARG A 9 -15.54 -36.58 12.35
C ARG A 9 -15.67 -36.28 13.83
N ASP A 10 -14.56 -36.17 14.53
CA ASP A 10 -14.53 -35.84 15.96
C ASP A 10 -15.17 -34.47 16.24
N ILE A 11 -15.03 -33.50 15.33
CA ILE A 11 -15.70 -32.19 15.43
C ILE A 11 -17.21 -32.30 15.21
N GLN A 12 -17.69 -33.18 14.33
CA GLN A 12 -19.12 -33.36 14.08
C GLN A 12 -19.83 -34.18 15.16
N ASP A 13 -19.10 -35.07 15.85
CA ASP A 13 -19.62 -35.81 17.01
C ASP A 13 -19.72 -34.95 18.28
N LEU A 14 -19.14 -33.74 18.28
CA LEU A 14 -19.22 -32.81 19.41
C LEU A 14 -20.60 -32.13 19.50
N PRO A 15 -21.07 -31.79 20.71
CA PRO A 15 -22.24 -30.95 20.91
C PRO A 15 -22.08 -29.57 20.26
N ASP A 16 -23.20 -28.93 19.89
CA ASP A 16 -23.22 -27.64 19.19
C ASP A 16 -22.41 -26.54 19.90
N GLU A 17 -22.49 -26.49 21.24
CA GLU A 17 -21.72 -25.53 22.05
C GLU A 17 -20.21 -25.73 21.91
N ALA A 18 -19.75 -26.98 21.84
CA ALA A 18 -18.34 -27.30 21.67
C ALA A 18 -17.87 -27.03 20.24
N GLN A 19 -18.73 -27.22 19.23
CA GLN A 19 -18.41 -26.84 17.84
C GLN A 19 -18.19 -25.33 17.70
N MET A 20 -19.00 -24.51 18.37
CA MET A 20 -18.79 -23.05 18.38
C MET A 20 -17.44 -22.66 19.00
N LEU A 21 -17.04 -23.31 20.09
CA LEU A 21 -15.72 -23.07 20.69
C LEU A 21 -14.58 -23.38 19.72
N VAL A 22 -14.68 -24.47 18.96
CA VAL A 22 -13.68 -24.82 17.93
C VAL A 22 -13.59 -23.73 16.86
N VAL A 23 -14.71 -23.17 16.42
CA VAL A 23 -14.74 -22.05 15.46
C VAL A 23 -14.04 -20.81 16.02
N ASP A 24 -14.29 -20.46 17.28
CA ASP A 24 -13.64 -19.34 17.95
C ASP A 24 -12.13 -19.56 18.09
N PHE A 25 -11.71 -20.76 18.47
CA PHE A 25 -10.29 -21.11 18.51
C PHE A 25 -9.63 -20.99 17.13
N ILE A 26 -10.30 -21.45 16.07
CA ILE A 26 -9.81 -21.30 14.69
C ILE A 26 -9.70 -19.82 14.31
N ALA A 27 -10.66 -18.97 14.71
CA ALA A 27 -10.63 -17.54 14.44
C ALA A 27 -9.43 -16.86 15.14
N ILE A 28 -9.18 -17.20 16.41
CA ILE A 28 -8.02 -16.73 17.17
C ILE A 28 -6.72 -17.16 16.49
N LEU A 29 -6.63 -18.42 16.07
CA LEU A 29 -5.45 -18.96 15.38
C LEU A 29 -5.20 -18.24 14.05
N LYS A 30 -6.24 -18.01 13.26
CA LYS A 30 -6.15 -17.23 12.01
C LYS A 30 -5.68 -15.79 12.25
N LYS A 31 -6.07 -15.17 13.37
CA LYS A 31 -5.63 -13.82 13.74
C LYS A 31 -4.16 -13.78 14.18
N ARG A 32 -3.70 -14.78 14.94
CA ARG A 32 -2.31 -14.88 15.43
C ARG A 32 -1.34 -15.29 14.33
N TYR A 33 -1.79 -16.12 13.40
CA TYR A 33 -1.03 -16.57 12.24
C TYR A 33 -1.75 -16.10 10.99
N PRO A 34 -1.73 -14.80 10.66
CA PRO A 34 -2.20 -14.36 9.37
C PRO A 34 -1.40 -15.17 8.35
N LYS A 35 -2.10 -15.96 7.52
CA LYS A 35 -1.46 -16.49 6.33
C LYS A 35 -0.90 -15.26 5.64
N GLN A 36 0.42 -15.17 5.52
CA GLN A 36 1.02 -14.35 4.50
C GLN A 36 0.39 -14.88 3.21
N GLN A 37 -0.68 -14.22 2.77
CA GLN A 37 -1.00 -14.22 1.38
C GLN A 37 0.26 -13.61 0.79
N ILE A 38 1.14 -14.49 0.32
CA ILE A 38 2.02 -14.14 -0.78
C ILE A 38 1.04 -13.94 -1.92
N THR A 39 0.31 -12.82 -1.88
CA THR A 39 -0.07 -12.16 -3.09
C THR A 39 1.26 -11.98 -3.78
N THR A 40 1.43 -12.68 -4.89
CA THR A 40 2.30 -12.25 -5.97
C THR A 40 1.79 -10.89 -6.47
N THR A 41 1.70 -9.91 -5.59
CA THR A 41 1.70 -8.51 -5.95
C THR A 41 3.16 -8.22 -6.24
N THR A 42 3.52 -8.44 -7.50
CA THR A 42 4.48 -7.64 -8.25
C THR A 42 4.83 -6.40 -7.44
N SER A 43 6.01 -6.45 -6.78
CA SER A 43 6.66 -5.36 -6.07
C SER A 43 5.72 -4.16 -5.90
N GLU A 44 4.88 -4.19 -4.85
CA GLU A 44 4.01 -3.07 -4.56
C GLU A 44 4.93 -1.87 -4.36
N ASN A 45 5.01 -1.03 -5.39
CA ASN A 45 5.59 0.29 -5.35
C ASN A 45 5.19 0.87 -3.99
N SER A 46 6.18 1.17 -3.15
CA SER A 46 5.93 1.73 -1.82
C SER A 46 4.95 2.88 -1.96
N THR A 47 4.16 3.18 -0.93
CA THR A 47 3.16 4.26 -1.00
C THR A 47 3.79 5.55 -1.56
N TYR A 48 5.05 5.79 -1.21
CA TYR A 48 5.90 6.83 -1.79
C TYR A 48 6.06 6.74 -3.32
N GLN A 49 6.40 5.57 -3.88
CA GLN A 49 6.49 5.36 -5.33
C GLN A 49 5.14 5.54 -6.03
N LYS A 50 4.03 5.14 -5.41
CA LYS A 50 2.68 5.39 -5.95
C LYS A 50 2.38 6.88 -6.05
N PHE A 51 2.72 7.64 -5.00
CA PHE A 51 2.56 9.11 -4.99
C PHE A 51 3.54 9.84 -5.91
N LYS A 52 4.74 9.29 -6.12
CA LYS A 52 5.71 9.82 -7.08
C LYS A 52 5.23 9.60 -8.52
N ALA A 53 4.73 8.40 -8.83
CA ALA A 53 4.19 8.07 -10.15
C ALA A 53 2.94 8.87 -10.50
N SER A 54 2.10 9.21 -9.53
CA SER A 54 0.92 10.07 -9.74
C SER A 54 1.25 11.55 -9.89
N GLY A 55 2.52 11.95 -9.79
CA GLY A 55 2.92 13.36 -9.79
C GLY A 55 2.50 14.12 -8.54
N PHE A 56 2.00 13.44 -7.51
CA PHE A 56 1.57 14.05 -6.24
C PHE A 56 2.77 14.45 -5.38
N ILE A 57 3.86 13.67 -5.42
CA ILE A 57 5.14 13.96 -4.76
C ILE A 57 6.20 14.15 -5.84
N GLY A 58 6.88 15.29 -5.84
CA GLY A 58 7.93 15.62 -6.82
C GLY A 58 7.53 16.62 -7.90
N CYS A 59 6.33 17.20 -7.83
CA CYS A 59 5.89 18.31 -8.71
C CYS A 59 6.57 19.66 -8.40
N VAL A 60 7.74 19.60 -7.77
CA VAL A 60 8.61 20.75 -7.53
C VAL A 60 9.94 20.40 -8.18
N SER A 61 9.94 20.31 -9.52
CA SER A 61 11.14 20.60 -10.30
C SER A 61 11.41 22.09 -10.16
N VAL A 62 11.82 22.50 -8.96
CA VAL A 62 12.46 23.79 -8.79
C VAL A 62 13.82 23.62 -9.43
N GLU A 63 14.03 24.29 -10.56
CA GLU A 63 15.36 24.60 -11.05
C GLU A 63 16.18 25.05 -9.84
N GLU A 64 17.30 24.37 -9.57
CA GLU A 64 18.11 24.56 -8.36
C GLU A 64 18.51 26.04 -8.15
N ASN A 65 18.52 26.80 -9.25
CA ASN A 65 18.82 28.23 -9.27
C ASN A 65 17.59 29.14 -9.17
N LEU A 66 16.37 28.65 -8.95
CA LEU A 66 15.19 29.54 -8.87
C LEU A 66 15.29 30.53 -7.72
N SER A 67 15.94 30.21 -6.60
CA SER A 67 16.13 31.20 -5.52
C SER A 67 17.18 32.27 -5.86
N THR A 68 18.20 31.91 -6.65
CA THR A 68 19.35 32.77 -6.99
C THR A 68 19.14 33.57 -8.27
N THR A 69 18.51 32.94 -9.27
CA THR A 69 18.23 33.50 -10.61
C THR A 69 16.75 33.87 -10.81
N TYR A 70 15.91 33.81 -9.76
CA TYR A 70 14.49 34.20 -9.78
C TYR A 70 14.23 35.49 -10.59
N LYS A 71 15.00 36.52 -10.25
CA LYS A 71 14.86 37.86 -10.81
C LYS A 71 15.24 37.91 -12.29
N GLN A 72 16.26 37.15 -12.68
CA GLN A 72 16.71 37.06 -14.07
C GLN A 72 15.67 36.33 -14.93
N VAL A 73 15.19 35.17 -14.48
CA VAL A 73 14.13 34.41 -15.17
C VAL A 73 12.85 35.22 -15.30
N LEU A 74 12.44 35.98 -14.27
CA LEU A 74 11.30 36.88 -14.36
C LEU A 74 11.53 37.97 -15.41
N SER A 75 12.68 38.63 -15.39
CA SER A 75 12.98 39.72 -16.33
C SER A 75 13.01 39.25 -17.79
N GLU A 76 13.55 38.06 -18.06
CA GLU A 76 13.56 37.48 -19.40
C GLU A 76 12.16 37.03 -19.83
N LYS A 77 11.42 36.32 -18.97
CA LYS A 77 10.04 35.91 -19.28
C LYS A 77 9.09 37.09 -19.48
N TRP A 78 9.26 38.17 -18.71
CA TRP A 78 8.45 39.38 -18.87
C TRP A 78 8.75 40.09 -20.18
N LYS A 79 10.03 40.17 -20.59
CA LYS A 79 10.39 40.65 -21.92
C LYS A 79 9.74 39.78 -22.98
N THR A 80 9.97 38.47 -23.00
CA THR A 80 9.41 37.60 -24.05
C THR A 80 7.87 37.59 -24.09
N LYS A 81 7.20 37.73 -22.94
CA LYS A 81 5.73 37.67 -22.85
C LYS A 81 5.04 39.01 -23.17
N TYR A 82 5.69 40.14 -22.94
CA TYR A 82 5.06 41.47 -23.10
C TYR A 82 5.78 42.36 -24.12
N ASP A 83 6.96 41.97 -24.59
CA ASP A 83 7.65 42.57 -25.74
C ASP A 83 7.04 42.01 -27.04
N HIS A 84 5.75 42.28 -27.20
CA HIS A 84 5.05 42.15 -28.47
C HIS A 84 5.25 43.46 -29.23
N ARG A 85 6.42 43.60 -29.87
CA ARG A 85 6.70 44.72 -30.77
C ARG A 85 6.65 44.28 -32.22
#